data_AF-A0A564YDU7-F1
#
_entry.id   AF-A0A564YDU7-F1
#
_cell.length_a   1.000
_cell.length_b   1.000
_cell.length_c   1.000
_cell.angle_alpha   90.00
_cell.angle_beta   90.00
_cell.angle_gamma   90.00
#
_symmetry.space_group_name_H-M   'P 1'
#
loop_
_entity.id
_entity.type
_entity.pdbx_description
1 polymer ?
#
loop_
_entity_poly.entity_id
_entity_poly.type
_entity_poly.pdbx_seq_one_letter_code
_entity_poly.pdbx_strand_id
1 'polypeptide(L)'
;MNEAIRWQLINATLNGDSHRLRVLLSKRVRIDILQAFQLFHLAAASGSVDNLKTILAFMPTINVNSRDDVGCTALHKAASAGHREIIHFLIYHGAQVDTQEYLFKSS
;
A
#
# COMPACT_ATOMS: atom_id res chain seq x y z
N MET A 1 -2.80 17.67 -7.34
CA MET A 1 -3.00 17.78 -5.87
C MET A 1 -1.92 18.71 -5.33
N ASN A 2 -2.17 19.47 -4.26
CA ASN A 2 -1.12 20.26 -3.62
C ASN A 2 -0.07 19.31 -3.00
N GLU A 3 1.23 19.56 -3.21
CA GLU A 3 2.34 18.78 -2.65
C GLU A 3 2.24 18.60 -1.12
N ALA A 4 1.72 19.61 -0.40
CA ALA A 4 1.48 19.49 1.03
C ALA A 4 0.43 18.41 1.39
N ILE A 5 -0.63 18.28 0.59
CA ILE A 5 -1.68 17.26 0.79
C ILE A 5 -1.13 15.88 0.40
N ARG A 6 -0.32 15.82 -0.68
CA ARG A 6 0.37 14.59 -1.09
C ARG A 6 1.22 14.05 0.04
N TRP A 7 2.07 14.90 0.63
CA TRP A 7 2.87 14.52 1.78
C TRP A 7 1.96 14.10 2.94
N GLN A 8 0.95 14.87 3.33
CA GLN A 8 0.07 14.47 4.43
C GLN A 8 -0.57 13.06 4.27
N LEU A 9 -0.93 12.67 3.05
CA LEU A 9 -1.43 11.31 2.74
C LEU A 9 -0.36 10.25 2.97
N ILE A 10 0.83 10.47 2.42
CA ILE A 10 1.98 9.56 2.58
C ILE A 10 2.35 9.43 4.07
N ASN A 11 2.36 10.54 4.83
CA ASN A 11 2.66 10.54 6.26
C ASN A 11 1.67 9.70 7.05
N ALA A 12 0.37 9.93 6.83
CA ALA A 12 -0.68 9.21 7.54
C ALA A 12 -0.58 7.70 7.24
N THR A 13 -0.23 7.36 5.99
CA THR A 13 -0.08 5.97 5.56
C THR A 13 1.13 5.30 6.22
N LEU A 14 2.30 5.95 6.18
CA LEU A 14 3.55 5.44 6.77
C LEU A 14 3.46 5.23 8.28
N ASN A 15 2.75 6.12 8.99
CA ASN A 15 2.58 6.02 10.44
C ASN A 15 1.44 5.06 10.84
N GLY A 16 0.76 4.43 9.89
CA GLY A 16 -0.39 3.56 10.19
C GLY A 16 -1.66 4.31 10.63
N ASP A 17 -1.70 5.65 10.53
CA ASP A 17 -2.79 6.52 11.00
C ASP A 17 -3.99 6.47 10.04
N SER A 18 -4.78 5.41 10.18
CA SER A 18 -5.95 5.13 9.35
C SER A 18 -7.07 6.15 9.50
N HIS A 19 -7.18 6.77 10.67
CA HIS A 19 -8.15 7.84 10.90
C HIS A 19 -7.80 9.06 10.06
N ARG A 20 -6.54 9.52 10.14
CA ARG A 20 -6.09 10.69 9.39
C ARG A 20 -6.07 10.42 7.89
N LEU A 21 -5.68 9.23 7.47
CA LEU A 21 -5.76 8.82 6.07
C LEU A 21 -7.19 8.90 5.54
N ARG A 22 -8.16 8.36 6.29
CA ARG A 22 -9.59 8.42 5.93
C ARG A 22 -10.12 9.85 5.85
N VAL A 23 -9.76 10.70 6.83
CA VAL A 23 -10.14 12.11 6.81
C VAL A 23 -9.59 12.81 5.57
N LEU A 24 -8.32 12.57 5.22
CA LEU A 24 -7.70 13.17 4.04
C LEU A 24 -8.35 12.69 2.74
N LEU A 25 -8.67 11.41 2.62
CA LEU A 25 -9.38 10.85 1.45
C LEU A 25 -10.85 11.31 1.36
N SER A 26 -11.49 11.60 2.50
CA SER A 26 -12.87 12.10 2.55
C SER A 26 -13.00 13.56 2.11
N LYS A 27 -11.96 14.37 2.34
CA LYS A 27 -11.83 15.66 1.65
C LYS A 27 -11.68 15.32 0.17
N ARG A 28 -12.38 16.01 -0.75
CA ARG A 28 -12.47 15.72 -2.20
C ARG A 28 -11.11 15.71 -2.95
N VAL A 29 -10.18 14.87 -2.50
CA VAL A 29 -8.83 14.71 -2.98
C VAL A 29 -8.91 13.72 -4.12
N ARG A 30 -8.46 14.16 -5.29
CA ARG A 30 -8.29 13.29 -6.44
C ARG A 30 -6.93 12.62 -6.33
N ILE A 31 -6.93 11.34 -5.94
CA ILE A 31 -5.78 10.46 -6.12
C ILE A 31 -5.96 9.69 -7.43
N ASP A 32 -4.87 9.49 -8.15
CA ASP A 32 -4.83 8.63 -9.33
C ASP A 32 -4.45 7.19 -8.93
N ILE A 33 -4.44 6.29 -9.91
CA ILE A 33 -4.14 4.88 -9.67
C ILE A 33 -2.69 4.64 -9.22
N LEU A 34 -1.74 5.45 -9.69
CA LEU A 34 -0.32 5.33 -9.34
C LEU A 34 -0.08 5.72 -7.88
N GLN A 35 -0.70 6.82 -7.44
CA GLN A 35 -0.69 7.24 -6.04
C GLN A 35 -1.37 6.20 -5.14
N ALA A 36 -2.49 5.64 -5.59
CA ALA A 36 -3.19 4.60 -4.85
C ALA A 36 -2.30 3.35 -4.68
N PHE A 37 -1.56 2.94 -5.72
CA PHE A 37 -0.56 1.87 -5.62
C PHE A 37 0.56 2.21 -4.63
N GLN A 38 1.12 3.42 -4.71
CA GLN A 38 2.16 3.85 -3.78
C GLN A 38 1.67 3.76 -2.33
N LEU A 39 0.49 4.32 -2.04
CA LEU A 39 -0.11 4.27 -0.70
C LEU A 39 -0.37 2.82 -0.26
N PHE A 40 -0.79 1.94 -1.16
CA PHE A 40 -1.03 0.53 -0.85
C PHE A 40 0.26 -0.21 -0.43
N HIS A 41 1.37 0.02 -1.13
CA HIS A 41 2.68 -0.53 -0.74
C HIS A 41 3.15 0.02 0.61
N LEU A 42 2.97 1.33 0.84
CA LEU A 42 3.36 1.94 2.11
C LEU A 42 2.51 1.43 3.28
N ALA A 43 1.22 1.24 3.09
CA ALA A 43 0.33 0.67 4.11
C ALA A 43 0.71 -0.77 4.47
N ALA A 44 1.15 -1.55 3.48
CA ALA A 44 1.64 -2.89 3.71
C ALA A 44 2.98 -2.89 4.47
N ALA A 45 3.88 -1.96 4.13
CA ALA A 45 5.15 -1.75 4.82
C ALA A 45 4.97 -1.23 6.25
N SER A 46 3.92 -0.45 6.52
CA SER A 46 3.65 0.11 7.84
C SER A 46 2.94 -0.85 8.79
N GLY A 47 2.49 -2.01 8.31
CA GLY A 47 1.77 -2.99 9.12
C GLY A 47 0.31 -2.64 9.40
N SER A 48 -0.28 -1.64 8.71
CA SER A 48 -1.64 -1.17 9.01
C SER A 48 -2.68 -1.78 8.08
N VAL A 49 -3.39 -2.80 8.57
CA VAL A 49 -4.49 -3.44 7.84
C VAL A 49 -5.62 -2.44 7.58
N ASP A 50 -5.86 -1.52 8.51
CA ASP A 50 -6.89 -0.50 8.35
C ASP A 50 -6.55 0.51 7.26
N ASN A 51 -5.28 0.82 7.05
CA ASN A 51 -4.85 1.62 5.89
C ASN A 51 -5.13 0.87 4.59
N LEU A 52 -4.79 -0.43 4.49
CA LEU A 52 -5.10 -1.23 3.30
C LEU A 52 -6.59 -1.28 3.01
N LYS A 53 -7.42 -1.52 4.03
CA LYS A 53 -8.89 -1.49 3.91
C LYS A 53 -9.40 -0.13 3.46
N THR A 54 -8.87 0.96 4.04
CA THR A 54 -9.29 2.33 3.69
C THR A 54 -8.95 2.65 2.24
N ILE A 55 -7.76 2.26 1.79
CA ILE A 55 -7.29 2.47 0.41
C ILE A 55 -8.11 1.63 -0.57
N LEU A 56 -8.38 0.35 -0.29
CA LEU A 56 -9.22 -0.51 -1.13
C LEU A 56 -10.68 -0.04 -1.19
N ALA A 57 -11.23 0.46 -0.08
CA ALA A 57 -12.57 1.02 -0.06
C ALA A 57 -12.67 2.28 -0.95
N PHE A 58 -11.60 3.07 -1.02
CA PHE A 58 -11.56 4.26 -1.86
C PHE A 58 -11.25 3.92 -3.34
N MET A 59 -10.40 2.93 -3.57
CA MET A 59 -9.94 2.50 -4.89
C MET A 59 -10.03 0.97 -5.03
N PRO A 60 -11.25 0.43 -5.27
CA PRO A 60 -11.46 -1.01 -5.36
C PRO A 60 -10.80 -1.66 -6.59
N THR A 61 -10.37 -0.85 -7.56
CA THR A 61 -9.68 -1.31 -8.78
C THR A 61 -8.18 -1.53 -8.58
N ILE A 62 -7.65 -1.35 -7.37
CA ILE A 62 -6.24 -1.64 -7.09
C ILE A 62 -5.97 -3.13 -7.31
N ASN A 63 -4.99 -3.41 -8.16
CA ASN A 63 -4.39 -4.73 -8.27
C ASN A 63 -3.47 -4.97 -7.08
N VAL A 64 -3.80 -5.94 -6.21
CA VAL A 64 -2.97 -6.33 -5.05
C VAL A 64 -1.59 -6.87 -5.45
N ASN A 65 -1.44 -7.32 -6.69
CA ASN A 65 -0.18 -7.81 -7.28
C ASN A 65 0.56 -6.72 -8.08
N SER A 66 0.13 -5.46 -7.98
CA SER A 66 0.89 -4.34 -8.57
C SER A 66 2.31 -4.33 -8.03
N ARG A 67 3.26 -4.03 -8.90
CA ARG A 67 4.67 -3.86 -8.53
C ARG A 67 5.02 -2.38 -8.46
N ASP A 68 5.85 -2.01 -7.49
CA ASP A 68 6.50 -0.70 -7.44
C ASP A 68 7.65 -0.60 -8.46
N ASP A 69 8.34 0.54 -8.48
CA ASP A 69 9.42 0.84 -9.43
C ASP A 69 10.63 -0.12 -9.30
N VAL A 70 10.77 -0.83 -8.18
CA VAL A 70 11.82 -1.84 -7.97
C VAL A 70 11.32 -3.27 -8.17
N GLY A 71 10.08 -3.44 -8.64
CA GLY A 71 9.46 -4.73 -8.89
C GLY A 71 8.90 -5.43 -7.65
N CYS A 72 8.83 -4.74 -6.51
CA CYS A 72 8.28 -5.29 -5.28
C CYS A 72 6.75 -5.16 -5.24
N THR A 73 6.06 -6.19 -4.76
CA THR A 73 4.62 -6.12 -4.47
C THR A 73 4.38 -5.64 -3.04
N ALA A 74 3.13 -5.28 -2.72
CA ALA A 74 2.74 -5.01 -1.33
C ALA A 74 3.05 -6.20 -0.40
N LEU A 75 2.96 -7.43 -0.92
CA LEU A 75 3.30 -8.63 -0.18
C LEU A 75 4.79 -8.69 0.18
N HIS A 76 5.70 -8.30 -0.75
CA HIS A 76 7.13 -8.20 -0.44
C HIS A 76 7.41 -7.22 0.68
N LYS A 77 6.78 -6.04 0.66
CA LYS A 77 6.95 -5.04 1.72
C LYS A 77 6.49 -5.58 3.08
N ALA A 78 5.33 -6.24 3.11
CA ALA A 78 4.79 -6.85 4.33
C ALA A 78 5.67 -8.00 4.85
N ALA A 79 6.17 -8.86 3.95
CA ALA A 79 7.04 -9.98 4.28
C ALA A 79 8.40 -9.50 4.82
N SER A 80 9.02 -8.53 4.14
CA SER A 80 10.28 -7.92 4.56
C SER A 80 10.16 -7.24 5.94
N ALA A 81 9.02 -6.61 6.23
CA ALA A 81 8.74 -5.98 7.53
C ALA A 81 8.22 -6.96 8.61
N GLY A 82 7.96 -8.23 8.27
CA GLY A 82 7.47 -9.25 9.21
C GLY A 82 6.00 -9.10 9.62
N HIS A 83 5.19 -8.34 8.86
CA HIS A 83 3.80 -8.05 9.19
C HIS A 83 2.86 -9.19 8.76
N ARG A 84 2.77 -10.24 9.58
CA ARG A 84 1.97 -11.44 9.31
C ARG A 84 0.50 -11.16 9.02
N GLU A 85 -0.12 -10.25 9.76
CA GLU A 85 -1.54 -9.90 9.55
C GLU A 85 -1.77 -9.29 8.16
N ILE A 86 -0.84 -8.46 7.69
CA ILE A 86 -0.87 -7.91 6.33
C ILE A 86 -0.69 -9.01 5.28
N ILE A 87 0.25 -9.94 5.51
CA ILE A 87 0.46 -11.08 4.62
C ILE A 87 -0.84 -11.88 4.46
N HIS A 88 -1.49 -12.23 5.57
CA HIS A 88 -2.77 -12.94 5.53
C HIS A 88 -3.86 -12.13 4.82
N PHE A 89 -3.94 -10.83 5.08
CA PHE A 89 -4.89 -9.95 4.41
C PHE A 89 -4.66 -9.92 2.88
N LEU A 90 -3.41 -9.74 2.44
CA LEU A 90 -3.07 -9.70 1.02
C LEU A 90 -3.34 -11.03 0.33
N ILE A 91 -2.98 -12.16 0.94
CA ILE A 91 -3.25 -13.50 0.41
C ILE A 91 -4.76 -13.73 0.30
N TYR A 92 -5.53 -13.35 1.32
CA TYR A 92 -6.99 -13.44 1.28
C TYR A 92 -7.59 -12.64 0.12
N HIS A 93 -6.97 -11.51 -0.23
CA HIS A 93 -7.35 -10.67 -1.37
C HIS A 93 -6.70 -11.09 -2.71
N GLY A 94 -6.08 -12.28 -2.80
CA GLY A 94 -5.56 -12.84 -4.04
C GLY A 94 -4.13 -12.42 -4.40
N ALA A 95 -3.33 -12.02 -3.41
CA ALA A 95 -1.90 -11.78 -3.61
C ALA A 95 -1.18 -13.10 -3.93
N GLN A 96 -0.33 -13.05 -4.96
CA GLN A 96 0.51 -14.17 -5.38
C GLN A 96 1.74 -14.26 -4.48
N VAL A 97 2.00 -15.45 -3.92
CA VAL A 97 3.11 -15.69 -2.99
C VAL A 97 4.44 -15.83 -3.74
N ASP A 98 4.42 -16.34 -4.97
CA ASP A 98 5.63 -16.62 -5.76
C ASP A 98 6.12 -15.43 -6.60
N THR A 99 5.82 -14.20 -6.19
CA THR A 99 6.25 -13.04 -6.96
C THR A 99 7.76 -12.89 -6.90
N GLN A 100 8.47 -13.16 -7.99
CA GLN A 100 9.91 -12.88 -8.08
C GLN A 100 10.11 -11.37 -8.01
N GLU A 101 10.88 -10.89 -7.03
CA GLU A 101 11.44 -9.53 -7.03
C GLU A 101 12.77 -9.52 -7.78
N TYR A 102 13.08 -8.40 -8.43
CA TYR A 102 14.32 -8.28 -9.22
C TYR A 102 15.60 -8.19 -8.37
N LEU A 103 15.52 -8.22 -7.04
CA LEU A 103 16.65 -8.00 -6.14
C LEU A 103 17.49 -9.26 -5.81
N PHE A 104 17.17 -10.43 -6.37
CA PHE A 104 17.94 -11.67 -6.18
C PHE A 104 18.48 -12.30 -7.49
N LYS A 105 19.00 -11.47 -8.40
CA LYS A 105 20.04 -11.91 -9.37
C LYS A 105 21.37 -11.22 -9.06
N SER A 106 21.85 -11.39 -7.84
CA SER A 106 23.27 -11.21 -7.54
C SER A 106 23.89 -12.61 -7.54
N SER A 107 24.74 -12.81 -8.54
CA SER A 107 25.70 -13.91 -8.75
C SER A 107 26.36 -14.44 -7.49
#